data_AF-A0A967PZN1-F1
#
_entry.id   AF-A0A967PZN1-F1
#
_cell.length_a   1.000
_cell.length_b   1.000
_cell.length_c   1.000
_cell.angle_alpha   90.00
_cell.angle_beta   90.00
_cell.angle_gamma   90.00
#
_symmetry.space_group_name_H-M   'P 1'
#
loop_
_entity.id
_entity.type
_entity.pdbx_description
1 polymer ?
#
loop_
_entity_poly.entity_id
_entity_poly.type
_entity_poly.pdbx_seq_one_letter_code
_entity_poly.pdbx_strand_id
1 'polypeptide(L)' 'TEFYKDTSQSIITYNDSPDVGFDAGINPYRGCEHGCAYCYARPTHEYLGLSSGLDFESKIFVKENAPS' A
#
# COMPACT_ATOMS: atom_id res chain seq x y z
N THR A 1 8.29 13.98 -0.70
CA THR A 1 7.77 12.70 -1.17
C THR A 1 8.31 12.41 -2.55
N GLU A 2 8.73 11.19 -2.78
CA GLU A 2 9.19 10.64 -4.04
C GLU A 2 8.22 9.55 -4.50
N PHE A 3 7.91 9.53 -5.80
CA PHE A 3 7.02 8.54 -6.39
C PHE A 3 7.82 7.52 -7.19
N TYR A 4 7.57 6.25 -6.92
CA TYR A 4 8.19 5.12 -7.59
C TYR A 4 7.14 4.33 -8.35
N LYS A 5 7.52 3.75 -9.49
CA LYS A 5 6.64 2.85 -10.22
C LYS A 5 6.61 1.48 -9.54
N ASP A 6 5.42 1.02 -9.17
CA ASP A 6 5.17 -0.35 -8.73
C ASP A 6 4.93 -1.23 -9.98
N THR A 7 5.62 -2.37 -10.05
CA THR A 7 5.48 -3.34 -11.15
C THR A 7 4.33 -4.32 -10.94
N SER A 8 3.68 -4.30 -9.77
CA SER A 8 2.49 -5.09 -9.45
C SER A 8 1.34 -4.76 -10.41
N GLN A 9 0.70 -5.80 -10.94
CA GLN A 9 -0.30 -5.64 -12.00
C GLN A 9 -1.76 -5.65 -11.52
N SER A 10 -2.03 -5.82 -10.23
CA SER A 10 -3.39 -5.74 -9.70
C SER A 10 -3.53 -4.68 -8.62
N ILE A 11 -4.58 -3.85 -8.75
CA ILE A 11 -5.02 -2.94 -7.70
C ILE A 11 -6.01 -3.60 -6.74
N ILE A 12 -6.59 -4.76 -7.09
CA ILE A 12 -7.57 -5.43 -6.24
C ILE A 12 -6.85 -6.35 -5.26
N THR A 13 -7.21 -6.24 -3.99
CA THR A 13 -6.76 -7.15 -2.93
C THR A 13 -7.98 -7.81 -2.33
N TYR A 14 -7.95 -9.12 -2.14
CA TYR A 14 -9.04 -9.86 -1.52
C TYR A 14 -8.73 -10.15 -0.06
N ASN A 15 -9.79 -10.29 0.74
CA ASN A 15 -9.68 -10.76 2.12
C ASN A 15 -10.86 -11.68 2.44
N ASP A 16 -10.63 -12.60 3.36
CA ASP A 16 -11.58 -13.62 3.83
C ASP A 16 -11.88 -13.47 5.34
N SER A 17 -11.59 -12.30 5.90
CA SER A 17 -11.78 -12.06 7.33
C SER A 17 -13.27 -12.03 7.66
N PRO A 18 -13.73 -12.80 8.66
CA PRO A 18 -15.13 -12.75 9.10
C PRO A 18 -15.51 -11.40 9.74
N ASP A 19 -14.51 -10.59 10.11
CA ASP A 19 -14.69 -9.30 10.80
C ASP A 19 -14.76 -8.12 9.82
N VAL A 20 -14.47 -8.34 8.54
CA VAL A 20 -14.41 -7.30 7.50
C VAL A 20 -15.58 -7.47 6.54
N GLY A 21 -16.48 -6.49 6.49
CA GLY A 21 -17.73 -6.55 5.72
C GLY A 21 -17.61 -6.43 4.20
N PHE A 22 -16.42 -6.67 3.63
CA PHE A 22 -16.17 -6.64 2.19
C PHE A 22 -15.16 -7.71 1.81
N ASP A 23 -15.27 -8.24 0.58
CA ASP A 23 -14.38 -9.29 0.10
C ASP A 23 -13.16 -8.73 -0.66
N ALA A 24 -13.28 -7.51 -1.19
CA ALA A 24 -12.26 -6.88 -2.03
C ALA A 24 -12.02 -5.41 -1.64
N GLY A 25 -10.75 -5.03 -1.60
CA GLY A 25 -10.28 -3.66 -1.43
C GLY A 25 -9.48 -3.18 -2.65
N ILE A 26 -9.43 -1.87 -2.85
CA ILE A 26 -8.65 -1.23 -3.91
C ILE A 26 -7.39 -0.61 -3.29
N ASN A 27 -6.24 -1.03 -3.80
CA ASN A 27 -4.92 -0.57 -3.39
C ASN A 27 -4.13 -0.07 -4.63
N PRO A 28 -4.27 1.22 -5.00
CA PRO A 28 -3.61 1.79 -6.17
C PRO A 28 -2.16 2.22 -5.92
N TYR A 29 -1.76 2.36 -4.65
CA TYR A 29 -0.39 2.74 -4.27
C TYR A 29 -0.01 2.23 -2.88
N ARG A 30 1.29 2.05 -2.62
CA ARG A 30 1.84 1.69 -1.31
C ARG A 30 2.62 2.87 -0.72
N GLY A 31 2.40 3.18 0.56
CA GLY A 31 2.92 4.39 1.22
C GLY A 31 1.86 5.50 1.28
N CYS A 32 1.98 6.47 2.18
CA CYS A 32 0.99 7.54 2.33
C CYS A 32 1.58 8.78 2.99
N GLU A 33 1.47 9.94 2.32
CA GLU A 33 1.99 11.22 2.81
C GLU A 33 1.33 11.70 4.11
N HIS A 34 0.13 11.19 4.44
CA HIS A 34 -0.54 11.55 5.69
C HIS A 34 0.22 11.01 6.91
N GLY A 35 0.85 9.83 6.80
CA GLY A 35 1.64 9.28 7.89
C GLY A 35 0.88 9.02 9.20
N CYS A 36 -0.39 8.59 9.17
CA CYS A 36 -1.10 8.22 10.39
C CYS A 36 -0.30 7.16 11.18
N ALA A 37 0.01 7.43 12.45
CA ALA A 37 0.74 6.48 13.31
C ALA A 37 0.00 5.13 13.47
N TYR A 38 -1.34 5.16 13.35
CA TYR A 38 -2.22 4.00 13.46
C TYR A 38 -2.52 3.31 12.11
N CYS A 39 -1.85 3.69 11.02
CA CYS A 39 -2.13 3.10 9.71
C CYS A 39 -1.67 1.64 9.65
N TYR A 40 -2.62 0.72 9.42
CA TYR A 40 -2.35 -0.71 9.33
C TYR A 40 -1.38 -1.07 8.17
N ALA A 41 -1.27 -0.21 7.15
CA ALA A 41 -0.44 -0.46 5.98
C ALA A 41 1.06 -0.19 6.22
N ARG A 42 1.45 0.51 7.31
CA ARG A 42 2.84 0.88 7.59
C ARG A 42 3.83 -0.31 7.56
N PRO A 43 3.55 -1.45 8.22
CA PRO A 43 4.47 -2.59 8.23
C PRO A 43 4.73 -3.17 6.84
N THR A 44 3.88 -2.88 5.84
CA THR A 44 4.04 -3.44 4.50
C THR A 44 5.26 -2.89 3.75
N HIS A 45 5.77 -1.72 4.15
CA HIS A 45 7.01 -1.13 3.58
C HIS A 45 8.26 -1.92 3.97
N GLU A 46 8.25 -2.64 5.10
CA GLU A 46 9.38 -3.47 5.53
C GLU A 46 9.61 -4.65 4.56
N TYR A 47 8.54 -5.15 3.90
CA TYR A 47 8.68 -6.16 2.84
C TYR A 47 9.43 -5.64 1.60
N LEU A 48 9.54 -4.32 1.45
CA LEU A 48 10.32 -3.66 0.41
C LEU A 48 11.74 -3.32 0.86
N GLY A 49 12.13 -3.70 2.09
CA GLY A 49 13.39 -3.31 2.71
C GLY A 49 13.44 -1.83 3.11
N LEU A 50 12.27 -1.21 3.30
CA LEU A 50 12.11 0.20 3.64
C LEU A 50 11.53 0.38 5.04
N SER A 51 11.81 1.54 5.65
CA SER A 51 11.24 1.88 6.95
C SER A 51 9.72 2.07 6.89
N SER A 52 9.01 1.40 7.78
CA SER A 52 7.59 1.63 8.11
C SER A 52 7.30 3.01 8.71
N GLY A 53 8.35 3.77 9.03
CA GLY A 53 8.31 5.16 9.48
C GLY A 53 8.43 6.14 8.31
N LEU A 54 9.61 6.76 8.21
CA LEU A 54 9.87 7.86 7.27
C LEU A 54 9.72 7.44 5.80
N ASP A 55 10.11 6.22 5.42
CA ASP A 55 9.99 5.79 4.02
C ASP A 55 8.54 5.52 3.63
N PHE A 56 7.69 5.04 4.53
CA PHE A 56 6.25 4.91 4.28
C PHE A 56 5.60 6.26 3.94
N GLU A 57 6.05 7.33 4.60
CA GLU A 57 5.52 8.69 4.46
C GLU A 57 6.09 9.42 3.23
N SER A 58 7.31 9.08 2.83
CA SER A 58 8.07 9.83 1.83
C SER A 58 8.33 9.08 0.53
N LYS A 59 8.17 7.75 0.46
CA LYS A 59 8.41 6.93 -0.73
C LYS A 59 7.13 6.17 -1.10
N ILE A 60 6.42 6.67 -2.10
CA ILE A 60 5.13 6.13 -2.53
C ILE A 60 5.27 5.35 -3.83
N PHE A 61 4.87 4.08 -3.79
CA PHE A 61 4.91 3.17 -4.93
C PHE A 61 3.55 3.17 -5.63
N VAL A 62 3.49 3.65 -6.86
CA VAL A 62 2.25 3.83 -7.63
C VAL A 62 2.11 2.71 -8.66
N LYS A 63 0.96 2.02 -8.64
CA LYS A 63 0.64 0.96 -9.61
C LYS A 63 0.06 1.56 -10.90
N GLU A 64 0.93 2.14 -11.72
CA GLU A 64 0.51 2.80 -12.97
C GLU A 64 -0.06 1.84 -14.03
N ASN A 65 0.37 0.58 -14.00
CA ASN A 65 0.07 -0.42 -15.02
C ASN A 65 -0.81 -1.56 -14.47
N ALA A 66 -1.80 -1.25 -13.64
CA ALA A 66 -2.66 -2.26 -13.03
C ALA A 66 -4.06 -2.27 -13.65
N PRO A 67 -4.28 -2.99 -14.78
CA PRO A 67 -5.62 -3.38 -15.18
C PRO A 67 -6.19 -4.39 -14.18
N SER A 68 -7.52 -4.47 -14.11
CA SER A 68 -8.29 -5.35 -13.23
C SER A 68 -7.78 -6.79 -13.19
#